data_AF-A0A428SF45-F1
#
_entry.id   AF-A0A428SF45-F1
#
_cell.length_a   1.000
_cell.length_b   1.000
_cell.length_c   1.000
_cell.angle_alpha   90.00
_cell.angle_beta   90.00
_cell.angle_gamma   90.00
#
_symmetry.space_group_name_H-M   'P 1'
#
loop_
_entity.id
_entity.type
_entity.pdbx_description
1 polymer ?
#
loop_
_entity_poly.entity_id
_entity_poly.type
_entity_poly.pdbx_seq_one_letter_code
_entity_poly.pdbx_strand_id
1 'polypeptide(L)'
;MPSRKQVLCNFIDSIPDHKLENAISNTKVLTQDGNFHLDMQGKTTNGQLNLQIQCVKRPETKSFNEWSTETVSGPAFVATDEPLDGDAIRQVFKDTIVDFNDTSQQRGKGSRARKHVKNVEEETEEPGQGDGKGKQKNKAKKNNKYGKW
;
A
#
# COMPACT_ATOMS: atom_id res chain seq x y z
N MET A 1 10.97 -6.84 -26.88
CA MET A 1 9.71 -6.86 -26.11
C MET A 1 9.82 -5.83 -25.00
N PRO A 2 8.80 -5.01 -24.74
CA PRO A 2 8.80 -4.10 -23.60
C PRO A 2 8.93 -4.89 -22.29
N SER A 3 9.58 -4.30 -21.29
CA SER A 3 9.68 -4.87 -19.95
C SER A 3 8.32 -4.81 -19.23
N ARG A 4 8.13 -5.64 -18.20
CA ARG A 4 6.89 -5.67 -17.39
C ARG A 4 6.52 -4.27 -16.85
N LYS A 5 7.52 -3.55 -16.32
CA LYS A 5 7.36 -2.17 -15.85
C LYS A 5 6.95 -1.22 -16.99
N GLN A 6 7.54 -1.35 -18.18
CA GLN A 6 7.16 -0.53 -19.34
C GLN A 6 5.71 -0.78 -19.76
N VAL A 7 5.24 -2.03 -19.77
CA VAL A 7 3.83 -2.33 -20.13
C VAL A 7 2.88 -1.69 -19.11
N LEU A 8 3.19 -1.76 -17.81
CA LEU A 8 2.38 -1.11 -16.78
C LEU A 8 2.43 0.43 -16.86
N CYS A 9 3.60 1.02 -17.11
CA CYS A 9 3.70 2.47 -17.33
C CYS A 9 2.86 2.92 -18.52
N ASN A 10 2.90 2.18 -19.63
CA ASN A 10 2.08 2.48 -20.81
C ASN A 10 0.57 2.40 -20.49
N PHE A 11 0.16 1.42 -19.68
CA PHE A 11 -1.22 1.35 -19.19
C PHE A 11 -1.56 2.60 -18.38
N ILE A 12 -0.73 3.00 -17.41
CA ILE A 12 -0.93 4.20 -16.58
C ILE A 12 -1.07 5.46 -17.44
N ASP A 13 -0.18 5.63 -18.42
CA ASP A 13 -0.19 6.79 -19.34
C ASP A 13 -1.43 6.81 -20.24
N SER A 14 -2.02 5.64 -20.53
CA SER A 14 -3.22 5.53 -21.34
C SER A 14 -4.53 5.80 -20.58
N ILE A 15 -4.50 5.86 -19.24
CA ILE A 15 -5.69 6.12 -18.44
C ILE A 15 -6.11 7.58 -18.65
N PRO A 16 -7.32 7.87 -19.13
CA PRO A 16 -7.72 9.25 -19.39
C PRO A 16 -8.03 10.00 -18.09
N ASP A 17 -7.76 11.31 -18.06
CA ASP A 17 -7.84 12.14 -16.85
C ASP A 17 -9.20 12.08 -16.17
N HIS A 18 -10.29 12.14 -16.96
CA HIS A 18 -11.65 12.05 -16.44
C HIS A 18 -11.93 10.74 -15.65
N LYS A 19 -11.16 9.66 -15.86
CA LYS A 19 -11.29 8.41 -15.07
C LYS A 19 -10.53 8.48 -13.74
N LEU A 20 -9.48 9.28 -13.68
CA LEU A 20 -8.69 9.52 -12.47
C LEU A 20 -9.36 10.56 -11.57
N GLU A 21 -9.86 11.63 -12.17
CA GLU A 21 -10.51 12.77 -11.49
C GLU A 21 -11.96 12.47 -11.10
N ASN A 22 -12.77 11.92 -12.02
CA ASN A 22 -14.16 11.56 -11.74
C ASN A 22 -14.31 10.08 -11.39
N ALA A 23 -13.44 9.55 -10.53
CA ALA A 23 -13.60 8.22 -9.93
C ALA A 23 -14.82 8.12 -8.96
N ILE A 24 -15.79 9.01 -9.13
CA ILE A 24 -17.04 9.09 -8.41
C ILE A 24 -18.10 8.32 -9.21
N SER A 25 -18.31 7.06 -8.85
CA SER A 25 -19.61 6.39 -8.79
C SER A 25 -19.45 4.88 -8.92
N ASN A 26 -20.03 4.14 -7.96
CA ASN A 26 -20.58 2.76 -7.97
C ASN A 26 -19.94 1.63 -8.78
N THR A 27 -18.81 1.87 -9.44
CA THR A 27 -18.17 0.98 -10.38
C THR A 27 -16.84 0.62 -9.77
N LYS A 28 -16.67 -0.66 -9.43
CA LYS A 28 -15.42 -1.15 -8.86
C LYS A 28 -14.27 -1.00 -9.86
N VAL A 29 -14.53 -1.23 -11.15
CA VAL A 29 -13.52 -1.10 -12.21
C VAL A 29 -13.78 0.17 -13.03
N LEU A 30 -12.79 1.07 -13.06
CA LEU A 30 -12.85 2.35 -13.76
C LEU A 30 -12.41 2.24 -15.22
N THR A 31 -11.36 1.47 -15.47
CA THR A 31 -10.83 1.15 -16.80
C THR A 31 -10.11 -0.20 -16.78
N GLN A 32 -10.02 -0.88 -17.91
CA GLN A 32 -9.39 -2.19 -18.05
C GLN A 32 -8.81 -2.37 -19.46
N ASP A 33 -7.68 -3.06 -19.57
CA ASP A 33 -7.13 -3.58 -20.82
C ASP A 33 -6.97 -5.13 -20.76
N GLY A 34 -6.15 -5.70 -21.66
CA GLY A 34 -5.87 -7.13 -21.71
C GLY A 34 -4.99 -7.67 -20.56
N ASN A 35 -4.35 -6.81 -19.76
CA ASN A 35 -3.39 -7.19 -18.71
C ASN A 35 -3.77 -6.64 -17.33
N PHE A 36 -4.37 -5.46 -17.25
CA PHE A 36 -4.59 -4.68 -16.04
C PHE A 36 -5.98 -4.07 -15.98
N HIS A 37 -6.45 -3.80 -14.77
CA HIS A 37 -7.59 -2.94 -14.51
C HIS A 37 -7.28 -1.92 -13.42
N LEU A 38 -7.83 -0.72 -13.57
CA LEU A 38 -7.87 0.30 -12.53
C LEU A 38 -9.14 0.09 -11.71
N ASP A 39 -8.99 -0.08 -10.41
CA ASP A 39 -10.06 -0.35 -9.45
C ASP A 39 -10.13 0.74 -8.37
N MET A 40 -11.35 1.07 -7.92
CA MET A 40 -11.61 1.92 -6.76
C MET A 40 -11.96 1.03 -5.56
N GLN A 41 -11.01 0.86 -4.64
CA GLN A 41 -11.07 -0.02 -3.47
C GLN A 41 -11.79 0.60 -2.26
N GLY A 42 -12.65 1.58 -2.49
CA GLY A 42 -13.45 2.27 -1.48
C GLY A 42 -12.91 3.66 -1.11
N LYS A 43 -13.42 4.19 0.01
CA LYS A 43 -13.06 5.50 0.54
C LYS A 43 -12.29 5.37 1.85
N THR A 44 -11.27 6.19 2.05
CA THR A 44 -10.57 6.32 3.33
C THR A 44 -11.47 7.01 4.37
N THR A 45 -11.07 6.95 5.64
CA THR A 45 -11.78 7.65 6.73
C THR A 45 -11.86 9.16 6.49
N ASN A 46 -10.91 9.73 5.73
CA ASN A 46 -10.86 11.14 5.36
C ASN A 46 -11.66 11.45 4.09
N GLY A 47 -12.45 10.49 3.57
CA GLY A 47 -13.27 10.67 2.37
C GLY A 47 -12.51 10.64 1.05
N GLN A 48 -11.23 10.26 1.05
CA GLN A 48 -10.42 10.14 -0.17
C GLN A 48 -10.71 8.81 -0.87
N LEU A 49 -10.74 8.81 -2.20
CA LEU A 49 -10.87 7.60 -3.01
C LEU A 49 -9.54 6.83 -2.99
N ASN A 50 -9.61 5.52 -2.83
CA ASN A 50 -8.44 4.64 -2.90
C ASN A 50 -8.39 3.94 -4.26
N LEU A 51 -7.54 4.43 -5.16
CA LEU A 51 -7.36 3.86 -6.49
C LEU A 51 -6.18 2.88 -6.51
N GLN A 52 -6.35 1.75 -7.19
CA GLN A 52 -5.34 0.70 -7.31
C GLN A 52 -5.37 0.08 -8.71
N ILE A 53 -4.20 -0.31 -9.22
CA ILE A 53 -4.10 -1.06 -10.47
C ILE A 53 -3.79 -2.51 -10.13
N GLN A 54 -4.61 -3.41 -10.65
CA GLN A 54 -4.46 -4.85 -10.46
C GLN A 54 -4.29 -5.55 -11.81
N CYS A 55 -3.62 -6.69 -11.79
CA CYS A 55 -3.57 -7.56 -12.96
C CYS A 55 -4.89 -8.31 -13.14
N VAL A 56 -5.35 -8.46 -14.37
CA VAL A 56 -6.56 -9.24 -14.68
C VAL A 56 -6.32 -10.74 -14.44
N LYS A 57 -7.40 -11.51 -14.28
CA LYS A 57 -7.31 -12.96 -13.96
C LYS A 57 -6.55 -13.80 -15.00
N ARG A 58 -6.59 -13.38 -16.27
CA ARG A 58 -5.95 -14.06 -17.40
C ARG A 58 -5.29 -13.02 -18.30
N PRO A 59 -4.13 -12.49 -17.91
CA PRO A 59 -3.48 -11.44 -18.68
C PRO A 59 -3.03 -11.97 -20.04
N GLU A 60 -3.14 -11.12 -21.06
CA GLU A 60 -2.68 -11.43 -22.42
C GLU A 60 -1.17 -11.72 -22.44
N THR A 61 -0.41 -10.95 -21.68
CA THR A 61 1.03 -11.16 -21.53
C THR A 61 1.29 -12.24 -20.49
N LYS A 62 1.80 -13.39 -20.93
CA LYS A 62 2.09 -14.55 -20.08
C LYS A 62 2.99 -14.24 -18.88
N SER A 63 3.89 -13.26 -19.00
CA SER A 63 4.76 -12.83 -17.90
C SER A 63 4.03 -12.16 -16.74
N PHE A 64 2.74 -11.83 -16.86
CA PHE A 64 1.94 -11.30 -15.76
C PHE A 64 1.09 -12.37 -15.06
N ASN A 65 1.09 -13.61 -15.54
CA ASN A 65 0.27 -14.68 -14.94
C ASN A 65 0.54 -14.87 -13.43
N GLU A 66 1.78 -14.63 -12.99
CA GLU A 66 2.18 -14.76 -11.58
C GLU A 66 1.56 -13.68 -10.68
N TRP A 67 1.15 -12.55 -11.25
CA TRP A 67 0.51 -11.43 -10.54
C TRP A 67 -1.00 -11.39 -10.77
N SER A 68 -1.59 -12.42 -11.36
CA SER A 68 -3.01 -12.48 -11.67
C SER A 68 -3.86 -12.16 -10.44
N THR A 69 -4.76 -11.18 -10.56
CA THR A 69 -5.61 -10.64 -9.47
C THR A 69 -4.87 -9.94 -8.33
N GLU A 70 -3.57 -9.70 -8.45
CA GLU A 70 -2.77 -8.95 -7.48
C GLU A 70 -2.69 -7.47 -7.85
N THR A 71 -2.56 -6.62 -6.82
CA THR A 71 -2.27 -5.19 -6.99
C THR A 71 -0.82 -5.02 -7.42
N VAL A 72 -0.61 -4.40 -8.58
CA VAL A 72 0.72 -4.17 -9.17
C VAL A 72 1.16 -2.70 -9.05
N SER A 73 0.24 -1.80 -8.69
CA SER A 73 0.53 -0.38 -8.42
C SER A 73 -0.58 0.26 -7.57
N GLY A 74 -0.21 1.20 -6.70
CA GLY A 74 -1.07 1.85 -5.71
C GLY A 74 -0.76 1.44 -4.25
N PRO A 75 -1.46 2.01 -3.25
CA PRO A 75 -2.65 2.87 -3.38
C PRO A 75 -2.34 4.32 -3.81
N ALA A 76 -3.18 4.87 -4.68
CA ALA A 76 -3.23 6.30 -4.98
C ALA A 76 -4.50 6.91 -4.34
N PHE A 77 -4.30 7.90 -3.47
CA PHE A 77 -5.39 8.55 -2.74
C PHE A 77 -5.81 9.85 -3.42
N VAL A 78 -7.06 9.93 -3.86
CA VAL A 78 -7.62 11.11 -4.52
C VAL A 78 -8.64 11.77 -3.60
N ALA A 79 -8.41 13.01 -3.20
CA ALA A 79 -9.36 13.76 -2.39
C ALA A 79 -10.60 14.12 -3.21
N THR A 80 -11.79 14.12 -2.59
CA THR A 80 -13.05 14.38 -3.32
C THR A 80 -13.34 15.88 -3.41
N ASP A 81 -12.82 16.65 -2.46
CA ASP A 81 -12.95 18.09 -2.29
C ASP A 81 -11.88 18.88 -3.05
N GLU A 82 -10.66 18.35 -3.13
CA GLU A 82 -9.56 18.90 -3.91
C GLU A 82 -8.92 17.77 -4.76
N PRO A 83 -9.55 17.40 -5.89
CA PRO A 83 -9.07 16.29 -6.70
C PRO A 83 -7.66 16.59 -7.21
N LEU A 84 -6.75 15.62 -7.00
CA LEU A 84 -5.43 15.65 -7.62
C LEU A 84 -5.60 15.67 -9.14
N ASP A 85 -4.74 16.43 -9.80
CA ASP A 85 -4.60 16.40 -11.26
C ASP A 85 -4.30 14.97 -11.74
N GLY A 86 -4.83 14.60 -12.91
CA GLY A 86 -4.64 13.27 -13.51
C GLY A 86 -3.16 12.89 -13.59
N ASP A 87 -2.29 13.84 -13.92
CA ASP A 87 -0.84 13.63 -14.00
C ASP A 87 -0.20 13.33 -12.65
N ALA A 88 -0.64 13.99 -11.58
CA ALA A 88 -0.17 13.69 -10.23
C ALA A 88 -0.55 12.26 -9.81
N ILE A 89 -1.77 11.82 -10.15
CA ILE A 89 -2.24 10.46 -9.86
C ILE A 89 -1.44 9.42 -10.66
N ARG A 90 -1.19 9.66 -11.95
CA ARG A 90 -0.31 8.81 -12.78
C ARG A 90 1.08 8.69 -12.17
N GLN A 91 1.64 9.79 -11.69
CA GLN A 91 2.95 9.79 -11.07
C GLN A 91 2.98 8.92 -9.79
N VAL A 92 1.97 9.05 -8.93
CA VAL A 92 1.83 8.17 -7.74
C VAL A 92 1.79 6.70 -8.14
N PHE A 93 1.08 6.35 -9.20
CA PHE A 93 1.07 4.97 -9.69
C PHE A 93 2.45 4.51 -10.18
N LYS A 94 3.16 5.34 -10.95
CA LYS A 94 4.51 5.03 -11.46
C LYS A 94 5.51 4.83 -10.32
N ASP A 95 5.37 5.58 -9.23
CA ASP A 95 6.25 5.52 -8.06
C ASP A 95 5.95 4.32 -7.16
N THR A 96 4.73 3.76 -7.24
CA THR A 96 4.26 2.64 -6.41
C THR A 96 4.20 1.30 -7.16
N ILE A 97 4.79 1.22 -8.37
CA ILE A 97 4.88 -0.05 -9.12
C ILE A 97 5.68 -1.07 -8.29
N VAL A 98 5.11 -2.26 -8.13
CA VAL A 98 5.79 -3.38 -7.46
C VAL A 98 7.08 -3.75 -8.18
N ASP A 99 8.10 -4.18 -7.43
CA ASP A 99 9.28 -4.76 -8.06
C ASP A 99 8.94 -6.16 -8.60
N PHE A 100 8.77 -6.24 -9.91
CA PHE A 100 8.51 -7.48 -10.63
C PHE A 100 9.65 -8.52 -10.51
N ASN A 101 10.83 -8.14 -10.00
CA ASN A 101 11.93 -9.07 -9.72
C ASN A 101 11.97 -9.51 -8.25
N ASP A 102 11.19 -8.87 -7.37
CA ASP A 102 11.09 -9.22 -5.96
C ASP A 102 9.95 -10.22 -5.73
N THR A 103 10.31 -11.50 -5.64
CA THR A 103 9.37 -12.60 -5.34
C THR A 103 9.01 -12.69 -3.85
N SER A 104 9.58 -11.85 -2.98
CA SER A 104 9.33 -11.90 -1.54
C SER A 104 7.93 -11.38 -1.15
N GLN A 105 7.31 -10.53 -1.96
CA GLN A 105 5.96 -10.01 -1.72
C GLN A 105 4.84 -11.01 -2.08
N GLN A 106 5.16 -12.12 -2.77
CA GLN A 106 4.20 -13.15 -3.20
C GLN A 106 3.62 -14.01 -2.05
N ARG A 107 4.02 -13.78 -0.79
CA ARG A 107 3.55 -14.56 0.38
C ARG A 107 3.03 -13.63 1.47
N GLY A 108 1.95 -12.91 1.19
CA GLY A 108 1.43 -11.95 2.18
C GLY A 108 -0.03 -11.56 1.99
N LYS A 109 -0.95 -12.51 2.09
CA LYS A 109 -2.28 -12.17 2.62
C LYS A 109 -2.09 -11.56 4.01
N GLY A 110 -2.04 -10.23 4.11
CA GLY A 110 -2.03 -9.49 5.38
C GLY A 110 -0.71 -8.83 5.78
N SER A 111 -0.09 -8.01 4.93
CA SER A 111 0.91 -7.05 5.41
C SER A 111 0.23 -5.83 6.02
N ARG A 112 -0.10 -5.93 7.31
CA ARG A 112 -0.27 -4.75 8.17
C ARG A 112 1.03 -3.97 8.12
N ALA A 113 1.01 -2.78 7.53
CA ALA A 113 2.05 -1.78 7.68
C ALA A 113 2.30 -1.56 9.18
N ARG A 114 3.34 -2.19 9.73
CA ARG A 114 3.84 -1.86 11.06
C ARG A 114 4.66 -0.58 10.91
N LYS A 115 4.16 0.48 11.55
CA LYS A 115 4.87 1.73 11.85
C LYS A 115 6.36 1.47 12.09
N HIS A 116 7.20 1.97 11.21
CA HIS A 116 8.56 2.39 11.55
C HIS A 116 8.55 3.91 11.67
N VAL A 117 8.12 4.41 12.82
CA VAL A 117 8.54 5.75 13.27
C VAL A 117 9.86 5.50 13.98
N LYS A 118 10.98 5.70 13.28
CA LYS A 118 12.29 5.76 13.91
C LYS A 118 12.46 7.13 14.53
N ASN A 119 12.87 7.09 15.80
CA ASN A 119 13.17 8.17 16.72
C ASN A 119 13.68 9.46 16.06
N VAL A 120 13.02 10.57 16.40
CA VAL A 120 13.67 11.87 16.46
C VAL A 120 14.52 11.88 17.72
N GLU A 121 15.83 12.01 17.53
CA GLU A 121 16.79 12.33 18.56
C GLU A 121 16.44 13.72 19.11
N GLU A 122 16.10 13.79 20.39
CA GLU A 122 16.12 15.04 21.13
C GLU A 122 17.26 14.91 22.14
N GLU A 123 18.36 15.57 21.80
CA GLU A 123 19.45 15.88 22.72
C GLU A 123 18.91 16.69 23.90
N THR A 124 19.26 16.30 25.12
CA THR A 124 19.37 17.22 26.26
C THR A 124 20.26 16.58 27.33
N GLU A 125 21.53 16.95 27.25
CA GLU A 125 22.43 17.44 28.31
C GLU A 125 22.40 16.86 29.75
N GLU A 126 23.64 16.60 30.20
CA GLU A 126 24.22 16.64 31.57
C GLU A 126 24.40 15.34 32.39
N PRO A 127 25.66 14.99 32.78
CA PRO A 127 25.96 13.84 33.64
C PRO A 127 25.94 14.23 35.13
N GLY A 128 24.86 13.85 35.82
CA GLY A 128 24.69 14.02 37.27
C GLY A 128 25.01 12.76 38.08
N GLN A 129 26.08 12.84 38.85
CA GLN A 129 26.58 11.92 39.88
C GLN A 129 25.54 11.65 40.98
N GLY A 130 25.35 10.40 41.42
CA GLY A 130 24.45 10.10 42.55
C GLY A 130 24.33 8.62 42.95
N ASP A 131 25.07 8.24 43.99
CA ASP A 131 24.89 7.03 44.80
C ASP A 131 23.47 6.89 45.37
N GLY A 132 22.87 5.70 45.29
CA GLY A 132 21.52 5.49 45.83
C GLY A 132 21.12 4.03 45.97
N LYS A 133 21.38 3.44 47.14
CA LYS A 133 20.83 2.17 47.62
C LYS A 133 19.29 2.19 47.58
N GLY A 134 18.67 1.14 47.04
CA GLY A 134 17.21 0.96 47.11
C GLY A 134 16.79 -0.50 46.95
N LYS A 135 16.54 -1.17 48.08
CA LYS A 135 15.89 -2.50 48.17
C LYS A 135 14.45 -2.40 47.62
N GLN A 136 13.92 -3.44 46.96
CA GLN A 136 12.99 -4.42 47.56
C GLN A 136 12.23 -5.28 46.54
N LYS A 137 12.12 -6.55 46.94
CA LYS A 137 11.32 -7.68 46.46
C LYS A 137 9.82 -7.35 46.27
N ASN A 138 9.17 -8.05 45.33
CA ASN A 138 8.01 -8.96 45.54
C ASN A 138 7.20 -9.10 44.22
N LYS A 139 7.12 -10.31 43.64
CA LYS A 139 6.08 -11.35 43.80
C LYS A 139 4.80 -11.11 42.96
N ALA A 140 4.41 -12.22 42.31
CA ALA A 140 3.06 -12.61 41.87
C ALA A 140 2.54 -11.88 40.61
N LYS A 141 1.79 -12.52 39.69
CA LYS A 141 0.87 -13.66 39.82
C LYS A 141 0.63 -14.28 38.43
N LYS A 142 0.49 -15.61 38.41
CA LYS A 142 -0.03 -16.41 37.29
C LYS A 142 -1.38 -15.88 36.81
N ASN A 143 -1.72 -16.07 35.53
CA ASN A 143 -3.00 -16.68 35.16
C ASN A 143 -2.96 -17.34 33.77
N ASN A 144 -3.64 -18.47 33.75
CA ASN A 144 -3.64 -19.58 32.82
C ASN A 144 -4.83 -19.46 31.87
N LYS A 145 -4.66 -19.70 30.55
CA LYS A 145 -5.71 -20.33 29.71
C LYS A 145 -5.21 -20.61 28.29
N TYR A 146 -4.73 -21.84 28.06
CA TYR A 146 -4.90 -22.49 26.77
C TYR A 146 -6.11 -23.44 26.90
N GLY A 147 -7.24 -23.03 26.32
CA GLY A 147 -8.41 -23.87 26.13
C GLY A 147 -8.28 -24.57 24.78
N LYS A 148 -8.22 -25.89 24.82
CA LYS A 148 -8.25 -26.83 23.70
C LYS A 148 -9.64 -27.45 23.66
N TRP A 149 -10.31 -27.42 22.51
CA TRP A 149 -11.22 -28.45 22.02
C TRP A 149 -10.98 -28.59 20.53
#